data_AF-F8D9H7-F1
#
_entry.id   AF-F8D9H7-F1
#
_cell.length_a   1.000
_cell.length_b   1.000
_cell.length_c   1.000
_cell.angle_alpha   90.00
_cell.angle_beta   90.00
_cell.angle_gamma   90.00
#
_symmetry.space_group_name_H-M   'P 1'
#
loop_
_entity.id
_entity.type
_entity.pdbx_description
1 polymer ?
#
loop_
_entity_poly.entity_id
_entity_poly.type
_entity_poly.pdbx_seq_one_letter_code
_entity_poly.pdbx_strand_id
1 'polypeptide(L)'
;MADTDVDADTGAGDGSIRPCHRRDCDEPAAFLALERYQEETGKGAVEAEAALCRDHAAEEHPTNLDGAYPDYVFRVEPLPEETDDDDAS
;
A
#
# COMPACT_ATOMS: atom_id res chain seq x y z
N MET A 1 -23.20 -35.01 -15.61
CA MET A 1 -24.11 -33.84 -15.51
C MET A 1 -23.99 -33.41 -14.06
N ALA A 2 -22.97 -32.62 -13.76
CA ALA A 2 -22.96 -31.15 -13.79
C ALA A 2 -23.53 -30.59 -12.48
N ASP A 3 -22.63 -30.37 -11.52
CA ASP A 3 -22.72 -29.28 -10.55
C ASP A 3 -21.31 -28.72 -10.42
N THR A 4 -21.05 -27.76 -11.30
CA THR A 4 -20.01 -26.75 -11.19
C THR A 4 -20.67 -25.57 -10.49
N ASP A 5 -20.16 -25.13 -9.35
CA ASP A 5 -20.21 -23.74 -8.83
C ASP A 5 -19.53 -23.73 -7.44
N VAL A 6 -18.41 -23.01 -7.25
CA VAL A 6 -18.34 -21.62 -6.73
C VAL A 6 -18.06 -21.71 -5.20
N ASP A 7 -17.04 -21.09 -4.60
CA ASP A 7 -16.43 -19.80 -4.86
C ASP A 7 -14.89 -19.88 -4.88
N ALA A 8 -14.32 -19.49 -6.01
CA ALA A 8 -13.04 -18.84 -6.05
C ALA A 8 -13.22 -17.39 -5.60
N ASP A 9 -13.41 -17.16 -4.30
CA ASP A 9 -13.29 -15.80 -3.75
C ASP A 9 -13.04 -15.85 -2.24
N THR A 10 -11.76 -15.95 -1.87
CA THR A 10 -11.32 -15.17 -0.70
C THR A 10 -10.31 -14.16 -1.20
N GLY A 11 -10.72 -13.47 -2.27
CA GLY A 11 -10.29 -12.13 -2.60
C GLY A 11 -11.27 -11.14 -2.00
N ALA A 12 -11.84 -11.46 -0.82
CA ALA A 12 -12.50 -10.48 0.02
C ALA A 12 -11.50 -9.35 0.16
N GLY A 13 -11.78 -8.24 -0.51
CA GLY A 13 -11.15 -6.96 -0.28
C GLY A 13 -11.41 -6.66 1.17
N ASP A 14 -10.52 -7.14 2.02
CA ASP A 14 -10.68 -7.05 3.44
C ASP A 14 -10.49 -5.57 3.72
N GLY A 15 -11.57 -4.97 4.17
CA GLY A 15 -11.55 -3.84 5.07
C GLY A 15 -10.75 -4.10 6.36
N SER A 16 -9.59 -4.74 6.24
CA SER A 16 -8.61 -4.80 7.29
C SER A 16 -7.83 -3.53 7.14
N ILE A 17 -8.22 -2.56 7.95
CA ILE A 17 -7.38 -1.43 8.29
C ILE A 17 -5.97 -1.96 8.58
N ARG A 18 -5.06 -1.79 7.61
CA ARG A 18 -3.70 -2.30 7.74
C ARG A 18 -3.03 -1.52 8.87
N PRO A 19 -2.36 -2.16 9.83
CA PRO A 19 -1.60 -1.41 10.81
C PRO A 19 -0.44 -0.69 10.11
N CYS A 20 -0.01 0.42 10.69
CA CYS A 20 1.18 1.12 10.24
C CYS A 20 2.36 0.15 10.14
N HIS A 21 3.11 0.20 9.03
CA HIS A 21 4.28 -0.66 8.81
C HIS A 21 5.40 -0.39 9.82
N ARG A 22 5.37 0.74 10.55
CA ARG A 22 6.35 1.06 11.58
C ARG A 22 6.22 0.07 12.75
N ARG A 23 7.34 -0.55 13.11
CA ARG A 23 7.41 -1.60 14.17
C ARG A 23 6.95 -1.16 15.56
N ASP A 24 6.90 0.14 15.80
CA ASP A 24 6.51 0.75 17.09
C ASP A 24 5.18 1.53 16.96
N CYS A 25 4.38 1.23 15.93
CA CYS A 25 3.13 1.92 15.66
C CYS A 25 2.03 0.91 15.35
N ASP A 26 1.02 0.86 16.23
CA ASP A 26 -0.18 0.04 16.05
C ASP A 26 -1.35 0.88 15.48
N GLU A 27 -1.07 2.12 15.07
CA GLU A 27 -2.10 2.97 14.50
C GLU A 27 -2.58 2.46 13.14
N PRO A 28 -3.85 2.70 12.82
CA PRO A 28 -4.40 2.35 11.52
C PRO A 28 -3.69 3.13 10.41
N ALA A 29 -3.31 2.43 9.34
CA ALA A 29 -2.77 3.06 8.14
C ALA A 29 -3.88 3.84 7.45
N ALA A 30 -3.59 5.11 7.15
CA ALA A 30 -4.45 6.00 6.40
C ALA A 30 -3.89 6.30 5.00
N PHE A 31 -2.62 5.97 4.76
CA PHE A 31 -1.92 6.25 3.52
C PHE A 31 -1.11 5.05 3.06
N LEU A 32 -0.90 4.94 1.76
CA LEU A 32 0.00 3.99 1.13
C LEU A 32 1.12 4.77 0.45
N ALA A 33 2.34 4.60 0.94
CA ALA A 33 3.55 5.09 0.29
C ALA A 33 4.01 4.04 -0.73
N LEU A 34 4.09 4.46 -1.99
CA LEU A 34 4.58 3.70 -3.13
C LEU A 34 5.93 4.28 -3.54
N GLU A 35 6.97 3.47 -3.49
CA GLU A 35 8.29 3.85 -3.96
C GLU A 35 8.80 2.86 -5.00
N ARG A 36 9.15 3.38 -6.18
CA ARG A 36 9.77 2.61 -7.25
C ARG A 36 11.24 2.99 -7.36
N TYR A 37 12.11 2.02 -7.09
CA TYR A 37 13.56 2.20 -7.10
C TYR A 37 14.28 1.10 -7.90
N GLN A 38 15.48 1.39 -8.38
CA GLN A 38 16.32 0.37 -9.01
C GLN A 38 16.98 -0.49 -7.93
N GLU A 39 16.79 -1.80 -7.99
CA GLU A 39 17.41 -2.72 -7.05
C GLU A 39 18.94 -2.73 -7.25
N GLU A 40 19.70 -2.68 -6.15
CA GLU A 40 21.17 -2.68 -6.17
C GLU A 40 21.77 -3.94 -6.80
N THR A 41 21.00 -5.04 -6.83
CA THR A 41 21.39 -6.30 -7.46
C THR A 41 21.33 -6.24 -9.00
N GLY A 42 20.83 -5.14 -9.57
CA GLY A 42 20.73 -4.92 -11.01
C GLY A 42 19.64 -5.74 -11.69
N LYS A 43 18.70 -6.31 -10.93
CA LYS A 43 17.62 -7.16 -11.46
C LYS A 43 16.48 -6.38 -12.11
N GLY A 44 16.40 -5.07 -11.88
CA GLY A 44 15.37 -4.21 -12.46
C GLY A 44 14.90 -3.13 -11.49
N ALA A 45 13.87 -2.39 -11.90
CA ALA A 45 13.12 -1.53 -10.99
C ALA A 45 12.18 -2.41 -10.15
N VAL A 46 12.16 -2.16 -8.85
CA VAL A 46 11.23 -2.77 -7.91
C VAL A 46 10.30 -1.71 -7.36
N GLU A 47 9.09 -2.14 -7.02
CA GLU A 47 8.06 -1.32 -6.39
C GLU A 47 7.91 -1.80 -4.95
N ALA A 48 8.05 -0.88 -4.00
CA ALA A 48 7.84 -1.10 -2.59
C ALA A 48 6.61 -0.31 -2.13
N GLU A 49 5.79 -0.97 -1.31
CA GLU A 49 4.55 -0.42 -0.77
C GLU A 49 4.62 -0.44 0.76
N ALA A 50 4.35 0.69 1.39
CA ALA A 50 4.34 0.82 2.84
C ALA A 50 3.05 1.52 3.30
N ALA A 51 2.22 0.79 4.03
CA ALA A 51 1.02 1.34 4.66
C ALA A 51 1.42 2.12 5.93
N LEU A 52 1.03 3.39 6.02
CA LEU A 52 1.47 4.30 7.09
C LEU A 52 0.27 5.06 7.67
N CYS A 53 0.32 5.34 8.97
CA CYS A 53 -0.60 6.29 9.59
C CYS A 53 -0.28 7.72 9.12
N ARG A 54 -1.17 8.67 9.41
CA ARG A 54 -1.05 10.07 8.95
C ARG A 54 0.25 10.75 9.42
N ASP A 55 0.66 10.52 10.66
CA ASP A 55 1.89 11.09 11.21
C ASP A 55 3.12 10.53 10.47
N HIS A 56 3.25 9.21 10.41
CA HIS A 56 4.40 8.58 9.76
C HIS A 56 4.43 8.79 8.24
N ALA A 57 3.27 8.92 7.59
CA ALA A 57 3.21 9.28 6.17
C ALA A 57 3.71 10.70 5.90
N ALA A 58 3.54 11.63 6.86
CA ALA A 58 4.07 12.99 6.77
C ALA A 58 5.58 13.06 7.03
N GLU A 59 6.12 12.12 7.81
CA GLU A 59 7.56 11.96 8.04
C GLU A 59 8.26 11.13 6.96
N GLU A 60 7.51 10.39 6.13
CA GLU A 60 8.06 9.58 5.06
C GLU A 60 8.59 10.46 3.93
N HIS A 61 9.83 10.21 3.53
CA HIS A 61 10.51 11.00 2.53
C HIS A 61 11.27 10.09 1.58
N PRO A 62 11.39 10.47 0.28
CA PRO A 62 12.20 9.74 -0.66
C PRO A 62 13.65 9.71 -0.16
N THR A 63 14.15 8.52 0.15
CA THR A 63 15.47 8.36 0.80
C THR A 63 16.62 8.35 -0.20
N ASN A 64 16.34 8.11 -1.48
CA ASN A 64 17.35 7.85 -2.50
C ASN A 64 17.20 8.77 -3.73
N LEU A 65 17.17 10.08 -3.49
CA LEU A 65 17.10 11.08 -4.56
C LEU A 65 18.45 11.31 -5.26
N ASP A 66 19.56 11.05 -4.57
CA ASP A 66 20.92 11.27 -5.09
C ASP A 66 21.32 10.09 -5.97
N GLY A 67 21.25 10.27 -7.29
CA GLY A 67 21.45 9.19 -8.26
C GLY A 67 20.17 8.45 -8.66
N ALA A 68 18.99 9.04 -8.39
CA ALA A 68 17.72 8.51 -8.86
C ALA A 68 17.76 8.23 -10.37
N TYR A 69 17.55 6.96 -10.74
CA TYR A 69 17.43 6.52 -12.12
C TYR A 69 16.18 7.17 -12.77
N PRO A 70 16.13 7.29 -14.11
CA PRO A 70 15.14 8.14 -14.79
C PRO A 70 13.67 7.76 -14.59
N ASP A 71 13.40 6.58 -14.03
CA ASP A 71 12.05 6.04 -13.79
C ASP A 71 11.76 5.89 -12.28
N TYR A 72 12.51 6.60 -11.43
CA TYR A 72 12.26 6.67 -9.99
C TYR A 72 10.94 7.39 -9.72
N VAL A 73 10.10 6.81 -8.86
CA VAL A 73 8.81 7.36 -8.49
C VAL A 73 8.61 7.20 -6.99
N PHE A 74 8.22 8.28 -6.33
CA PHE A 74 7.74 8.24 -4.96
C PHE A 74 6.36 8.90 -4.91
N ARG A 75 5.37 8.19 -4.41
CA ARG A 75 3.99 8.70 -4.27
C ARG A 75 3.41 8.25 -2.94
N VAL A 76 2.67 9.15 -2.30
CA VAL A 76 1.85 8.82 -1.12
C VAL A 76 0.39 9.05 -1.50
N GLU A 77 -0.41 8.01 -1.44
CA GLU A 77 -1.85 8.06 -1.75
C GLU A 77 -2.67 7.76 -0.49
N PRO A 78 -3.80 8.46 -0.26
CA PRO A 78 -4.70 8.10 0.83
C PRO A 78 -5.31 6.73 0.56
N LEU A 79 -5.37 5.89 1.59
CA LEU A 79 -6.14 4.66 1.54
C LEU A 79 -7.64 5.01 1.57
N PRO A 80 -8.50 4.24 0.91
CA PRO A 80 -9.93 4.39 1.10
C PRO A 80 -10.21 4.20 2.59
N GLU A 81 -10.68 5.27 3.26
CA GLU A 81 -11.31 5.11 4.55
C GLU A 81 -12.46 4.14 4.30
N GLU A 82 -12.48 3.02 5.01
CA GLU A 82 -13.66 2.17 5.14
C GLU A 82 -14.71 2.99 5.90
N THR A 83 -15.23 3.98 5.21
CA THR A 83 -16.54 4.51 5.50
C THR A 83 -17.40 3.32 5.13
N ASP A 84 -17.95 2.66 6.15
CA ASP A 84 -19.12 1.81 6.08
C ASP A 84 -20.26 2.67 5.52
N ASP A 85 -20.11 3.12 4.27
CA ASP A 85 -21.12 3.78 3.46
C ASP A 85 -21.83 2.65 2.71
N ASP A 86 -22.36 1.70 3.49
CA ASP A 86 -23.56 0.97 3.12
C ASP A 86 -24.67 2.03 3.10
N ASP A 87 -24.71 2.76 1.98
CA ASP A 87 -25.81 3.65 1.60
C ASP A 87 -27.09 2.82 1.64
N ALA A 88 -27.79 2.95 2.77
CA ALA A 88 -29.15 2.51 2.94
C ALA A 88 -30.04 3.21 1.90
N SER A 89 -30.24 2.57 0.75
CA SER A 89 -31.19 2.97 -0.29
C SER A 89 -32.44 2.08 -0.29
#